data_AF-A0AAJ6AC13-F1
#
_entry.id   AF-A0AAJ6AC13-F1
#
_cell.length_a   1.000
_cell.length_b   1.000
_cell.length_c   1.000
_cell.angle_alpha   90.00
_cell.angle_beta   90.00
_cell.angle_gamma   90.00
#
_symmetry.space_group_name_H-M   'P 1'
#
loop_
_entity.id
_entity.type
_entity.pdbx_description
1 polymer ?
#
loop_
_entity_poly.entity_id
_entity_poly.type
_entity_poly.pdbx_seq_one_letter_code
_entity_poly.pdbx_strand_id
1 'polypeptide(L)' 'MDSLSKKVVYHRVIKTEKDVYYRIAFNSLRMKGYNIQSITCDGRRGILKDLLDTPTQMCHFHMVAIVMRALRKNINL' A
#
# COMPACT_ATOMS: atom_id res chain seq x y z
N MET A 1 1.00 8.70 -4.43
CA MET A 1 0.82 9.53 -5.64
C MET A 1 -0.20 10.59 -5.29
N ASP A 2 0.01 11.85 -5.67
CA ASP A 2 -1.05 12.84 -5.47
C ASP A 2 -2.17 12.67 -6.51
N SER A 3 -3.40 12.99 -6.13
CA SER A 3 -4.57 12.75 -6.97
C SER A 3 -4.67 13.67 -8.18
N LEU A 4 -4.04 14.85 -8.13
CA LEU A 4 -4.13 15.89 -9.14
C LEU A 4 -3.06 15.71 -10.23
N SER A 5 -1.79 15.79 -9.87
CA SER A 5 -0.65 15.74 -10.78
C SER A 5 -0.17 14.33 -11.11
N LYS A 6 -0.70 13.32 -10.42
CA LYS A 6 -0.31 11.90 -10.56
C LYS A 6 1.19 11.66 -10.35
N LYS A 7 1.86 12.50 -9.56
CA LYS A 7 3.29 12.36 -9.27
C LYS A 7 3.52 11.56 -7.99
N VAL A 8 4.66 10.89 -7.93
CA VAL A 8 5.14 10.24 -6.70
C VAL A 8 5.60 11.35 -5.74
N VAL A 9 4.94 11.44 -4.59
CA VAL A 9 5.20 12.47 -3.57
C VAL A 9 6.16 12.02 -2.46
N TYR A 10 6.41 10.72 -2.39
CA TYR A 10 7.33 10.10 -1.44
C TYR A 10 7.85 8.80 -2.03
N HIS A 11 9.15 8.57 -1.94
CA HIS A 11 9.77 7.30 -2.26
C HIS A 11 10.88 7.02 -1.25
N ARG A 12 11.06 5.76 -0.88
CA ARG A 12 12.17 5.31 -0.03
C ARG A 12 12.49 3.87 -0.37
N VAL A 13 13.79 3.59 -0.53
CA VAL A 13 14.30 2.22 -0.65
C VAL A 13 14.73 1.76 0.73
N ILE A 14 14.28 0.58 1.14
CA ILE A 14 14.62 -0.04 2.43
C ILE A 14 15.10 -1.48 2.18
N LYS A 15 16.02 -1.96 3.03
CA LYS A 15 16.51 -3.35 2.94
C LYS A 15 15.52 -4.36 3.50
N THR A 16 14.79 -3.97 4.55
CA THR A 16 13.82 -4.81 5.23
C THR A 16 12.59 -3.99 5.56
N GLU A 17 11.43 -4.51 5.22
CA GLU A 17 10.15 -3.91 5.53
C GLU A 17 9.90 -3.89 7.04
N LYS A 18 9.62 -2.71 7.61
CA LYS A 18 9.36 -2.52 9.04
C LYS A 18 8.27 -1.48 9.22
N ASP A 19 7.47 -1.66 10.26
CA ASP A 19 6.31 -0.82 10.57
C ASP A 19 6.70 0.65 10.78
N VAL A 20 7.87 0.88 11.36
CA VAL A 20 8.44 2.23 11.57
C VAL A 20 8.53 3.04 10.26
N TYR A 21 8.82 2.39 9.14
CA TYR A 21 8.98 3.10 7.87
C TYR A 21 7.65 3.59 7.30
N TYR A 22 6.55 2.86 7.56
CA TYR A 22 5.21 3.34 7.23
C TYR A 22 4.85 4.57 8.04
N ARG A 23 5.07 4.55 9.36
CA ARG A 23 4.81 5.71 10.23
C ARG A 23 5.62 6.93 9.79
N ILE A 24 6.91 6.75 9.49
CA ILE A 24 7.77 7.84 9.02
C ILE A 24 7.24 8.44 7.71
N ALA A 25 6.92 7.60 6.71
CA ALA A 25 6.41 8.07 5.43
C ALA A 25 5.07 8.81 5.58
N PHE A 26 4.16 8.22 6.36
CA PHE A 26 2.83 8.75 6.60
C PHE A 26 2.87 10.11 7.32
N ASN A 27 3.68 10.23 8.38
CA ASN A 27 3.86 11.50 9.09
C ASN A 27 4.59 12.55 8.24
N SER A 28 5.56 12.14 7.42
CA SER A 28 6.25 13.06 6.49
C SER A 28 5.28 13.70 5.49
N LEU A 29 4.28 12.94 5.04
CA LEU A 29 3.23 13.45 4.16
C LEU A 29 2.25 14.37 4.92
N ARG A 30 1.82 14.01 6.12
CA ARG A 30 0.97 14.89 6.95
C ARG A 30 1.63 16.23 7.25
N MET A 31 2.92 16.24 7.61
CA MET A 31 3.67 17.48 7.87
C MET A 31 3.78 18.39 6.64
N LYS A 32 3.68 17.84 5.43
CA LYS A 32 3.64 18.62 4.18
C LYS A 32 2.23 19.10 3.80
N GLY A 33 1.23 18.87 4.65
CA GLY A 33 -0.16 19.27 4.42
C GLY A 33 -0.98 18.30 3.58
N TYR A 34 -0.51 17.08 3.32
CA TYR A 34 -1.31 16.09 2.61
C TYR A 34 -2.43 15.52 3.51
N ASN A 35 -3.66 15.54 3.00
CA ASN A 35 -4.77 14.82 3.60
C ASN A 35 -4.83 13.38 3.05
N ILE A 36 -4.56 12.40 3.91
CA ILE A 36 -4.52 10.98 3.53
C ILE A 36 -5.85 10.33 3.90
N GLN A 37 -6.68 10.03 2.89
CA GLN A 37 -8.03 9.49 3.08
C GLN A 37 -8.07 7.95 3.12
N SER A 38 -7.14 7.30 2.43
CA SER A 38 -7.07 5.85 2.37
C SER A 38 -5.67 5.37 1.99
N ILE A 39 -5.41 4.10 2.25
CA ILE A 39 -4.18 3.40 1.90
C ILE A 39 -4.56 2.24 0.97
N THR A 40 -3.86 2.13 -0.16
CA THR A 40 -3.94 0.96 -1.03
C THR A 40 -2.60 0.24 -0.98
N CYS A 41 -2.59 -1.02 -0.54
CA CYS A 41 -1.39 -1.84 -0.43
C CYS A 41 -1.50 -3.14 -1.21
N ASP A 42 -0.37 -3.75 -1.56
CA ASP A 42 -0.25 -5.03 -2.27
C ASP A 42 -0.49 -6.25 -1.36
N GLY A 43 -0.14 -6.19 -0.07
CA GLY A 43 -0.40 -7.30 0.84
C GLY A 43 0.14 -7.13 2.25
N ARG A 44 -0.66 -6.54 3.15
CA ARG A 44 -0.43 -6.53 4.61
C ARG A 44 -1.73 -6.18 5.37
N ARG A 45 -2.77 -7.00 5.18
CA ARG A 45 -4.11 -6.76 5.75
C ARG A 45 -4.05 -6.66 7.28
N GLY A 46 -4.80 -5.71 7.84
CA GLY A 46 -4.90 -5.49 9.29
C GLY A 46 -3.83 -4.54 9.82
N ILE A 47 -2.55 -4.89 9.65
CA ILE A 47 -1.43 -4.16 10.27
C ILE A 47 -1.46 -2.67 9.92
N LEU A 48 -1.58 -2.29 8.65
CA LEU A 48 -1.54 -0.88 8.27
C LEU A 48 -2.74 -0.07 8.75
N LYS A 49 -3.92 -0.71 8.83
CA LYS A 49 -5.13 -0.06 9.35
C LYS A 49 -4.93 0.28 10.82
N ASP A 50 -4.53 -0.71 11.63
CA ASP A 50 -4.36 -0.53 13.07
C ASP A 50 -3.16 0.36 13.38
N LEU A 51 -2.11 0.31 12.55
CA LEU A 51 -0.88 1.09 12.70
C LEU A 51 -1.09 2.59 12.45
N LEU A 52 -1.94 2.95 11.48
CA LEU A 52 -2.05 4.30 10.94
C LEU A 52 -3.45 4.91 11.13
N ASP A 53 -4.40 4.15 11.68
CA ASP A 53 -5.79 4.53 11.87
C ASP A 53 -6.40 5.12 10.58
N THR A 54 -6.21 4.41 9.47
CA THR A 54 -6.61 4.88 8.13
C THR A 54 -7.23 3.73 7.34
N PRO A 55 -8.37 3.95 6.64
CA PRO A 55 -8.98 2.94 5.78
C PRO A 55 -7.95 2.35 4.82
N THR A 56 -7.77 1.03 4.89
CA THR A 56 -6.78 0.31 4.09
C THR A 56 -7.48 -0.72 3.22
N GLN A 57 -7.16 -0.71 1.93
CA GLN A 57 -7.65 -1.67 0.94
C GLN A 57 -6.50 -2.36 0.21
N MET A 58 -6.79 -3.55 -0.31
CA MET A 58 -5.87 -4.27 -1.17
C MET A 58 -5.94 -3.69 -2.60
N CYS A 59 -4.79 -3.53 -3.24
CA CYS A 59 -4.69 -3.10 -4.64
C CYS A 59 -5.37 -4.09 -5.61
N HIS A 60 -6.38 -3.63 -6.35
CA HIS A 60 -7.08 -4.47 -7.34
C HIS A 60 -6.16 -5.12 -8.36
N PHE A 61 -5.10 -4.44 -8.82
CA PHE A 61 -4.12 -5.03 -9.74
C PHE A 61 -3.39 -6.23 -9.14
N HIS A 62 -3.00 -6.13 -7.87
CA HIS A 62 -2.39 -7.25 -7.15
C HIS A 62 -3.43 -8.35 -6.89
N MET A 63 -4.70 -8.03 -6.59
CA MET A 63 -5.75 -9.03 -6.39
C MET A 63 -5.96 -9.84 -7.66
N VAL A 64 -6.07 -9.18 -8.82
CA VAL A 64 -6.18 -9.85 -10.11
C VAL A 64 -4.96 -10.74 -10.34
N ALA A 65 -3.75 -10.25 -10.09
CA ALA A 65 -2.53 -11.05 -10.25
C ALA A 65 -2.50 -12.30 -9.35
N ILE A 66 -2.97 -12.18 -8.10
CA ILE A 66 -3.10 -13.32 -7.17
C ILE A 66 -4.09 -14.35 -7.71
N VAL A 67 -5.29 -13.92 -8.13
CA VAL A 67 -6.31 -14.81 -8.69
C VAL A 67 -5.80 -15.50 -9.95
N MET A 68 -5.22 -14.74 -10.90
CA MET A 68 -4.68 -15.29 -12.13
C MET A 68 -3.56 -16.32 -11.88
N ARG A 69 -2.70 -16.07 -10.88
CA ARG A 69 -1.66 -17.04 -10.48
C ARG A 69 -2.26 -18.31 -9.89
N ALA A 70 -3.31 -18.20 -9.08
CA ALA A 70 -4.01 -19.35 -8.52
C ALA A 70 -4.66 -20.20 -9.62
N LEU A 71 -5.36 -19.56 -10.56
CA LEU A 71 -6.01 -20.24 -11.70
C LEU A 71 -4.98 -20.97 -12.58
N ARG A 72 -3.84 -20.33 -12.91
CA ARG A 72 -2.79 -20.96 -13.72
C ARG A 72 -2.17 -22.19 -13.06
N LYS A 73 -2.05 -22.22 -11.72
CA LYS A 73 -1.55 -23.38 -10.99
C LYS A 73 -2.53 -24.56 -11.01
N ASN A 74 -3.83 -24.28 -11.12
CA ASN A 74 -4.88 -25.29 -11.10
C ASN A 74 -5.28 -25.81 -12.49
N ILE A 75 -4.63 -25.38 -13.57
CA ILE A 75 -4.88 -25.85 -14.94
C ILE A 75 -4.30 -27.26 -15.22
N ASN A 76 -3.54 -27.84 -14.28
CA ASN A 76 -2.98 -29.20 -14.39
C ASN A 76 -3.78 -30.27 -13.60
N LEU A 77 -5.09 -30.09 -13.44
CA LEU A 77 -6.04 -31.12 -12.98
C LEU A 77 -6.97 -31.48 -14.14
#